data_AF-A0A356R696-F1
#
_entry.id   AF-A0A356R696-F1
#
_cell.length_a   1.000
_cell.length_b   1.000
_cell.length_c   1.000
_cell.angle_alpha   90.00
_cell.angle_beta   90.00
_cell.angle_gamma   90.00
#
_symmetry.space_group_name_H-M   'P 1'
#
loop_
_entity.id
_entity.type
_entity.pdbx_description
1 polymer ?
#
loop_
_entity_poly.entity_id
_entity_poly.type
_entity_poly.pdbx_seq_one_letter_code
_entity_poly.pdbx_strand_id
1 'polypeptide(L)' 'MPKPTLFPAPRVLIHGGAGSRPPTRSQSLCLTEALVMGYECLKAGHLPLEAVESMIRYLEQSGLFNAGRGSLPQLDGIQR' A
#
# COMPACT_ATOMS: atom_id res chain seq x y z
N MET A 1 -22.38 23.91 23.15
CA MET A 1 -21.46 22.77 22.99
C MET A 1 -21.26 22.55 21.49
N PRO A 2 -20.03 22.66 20.94
CA PRO A 2 -19.80 22.25 19.56
C PRO A 2 -20.02 20.73 19.44
N LYS A 3 -20.75 20.31 18.40
CA LYS A 3 -21.04 18.90 18.12
C LYS A 3 -19.72 18.22 17.72
N PRO A 4 -19.37 17.04 18.27
CA PRO A 4 -18.18 16.34 17.80
C PRO A 4 -18.35 16.07 16.31
N THR A 5 -17.43 16.61 15.51
CA THR A 5 -17.32 16.28 14.09
C THR A 5 -16.90 14.82 14.01
N LEU A 6 -17.88 13.93 13.81
CA LEU A 6 -17.59 12.55 13.43
C LEU A 6 -16.97 12.60 12.03
N PHE A 7 -15.65 12.50 11.96
CA PHE A 7 -15.01 12.14 10.71
C PHE A 7 -15.51 10.75 10.31
N PRO A 8 -15.97 10.56 9.06
CA PRO A 8 -16.34 9.23 8.60
C PRO A 8 -15.13 8.30 8.76
N ALA A 9 -15.41 7.04 9.10
CA ALA A 9 -14.35 6.04 9.25
C ALA A 9 -13.43 6.05 8.01
N PRO A 10 -12.10 6.03 8.21
CA PRO A 10 -11.16 6.13 7.10
C PRO A 10 -11.34 4.97 6.13
N ARG A 11 -11.19 5.25 4.84
CA ARG A 11 -11.22 4.24 3.78
C ARG A 11 -9.86 4.15 3.12
N VAL A 12 -9.35 2.93 3.03
CA VAL A 12 -8.08 2.62 2.39
C VAL A 12 -8.34 1.58 1.31
N LEU A 13 -7.76 1.81 0.14
CA LEU A 13 -7.79 0.87 -0.99
C LEU A 13 -6.36 0.70 -1.49
N ILE A 14 -6.02 -0.52 -1.90
CA ILE A 14 -4.71 -0.86 -2.45
C ILE A 14 -4.89 -1.83 -3.62
N HIS A 15 -3.95 -1.83 -4.56
CA HIS A 15 -3.89 -2.82 -5.64
C HIS A 15 -2.46 -3.34 -5.82
N GLY A 16 -2.32 -4.59 -6.28
CA GLY A 16 -1.01 -5.17 -6.62
C GLY A 16 -0.51 -4.83 -8.02
N GLY A 17 -1.38 -4.31 -8.89
CA GLY A 17 -1.06 -3.98 -10.29
C GLY A 17 -2.09 -4.57 -11.25
N ALA A 18 -1.79 -4.51 -12.54
CA ALA A 18 -2.61 -5.08 -13.61
C ALA A 18 -1.99 -6.39 -14.14
N GLY A 19 -2.82 -7.24 -14.78
CA GLY A 19 -2.38 -8.48 -15.42
C GLY A 19 -3.43 -9.59 -15.34
N SER A 20 -3.20 -10.68 -16.07
CA SER A 20 -4.08 -11.85 -16.08
C SER A 20 -3.72 -12.90 -15.01
N ARG A 21 -2.56 -12.77 -14.38
CA ARG A 21 -2.11 -13.70 -13.33
C ARG A 21 -2.80 -13.37 -12.02
N PRO A 22 -3.44 -14.35 -11.36
CA PRO A 22 -3.98 -14.12 -10.02
C PRO A 22 -2.84 -13.83 -9.04
N PRO A 23 -3.07 -13.01 -7.99
CA PRO A 23 -2.07 -12.72 -6.99
C PRO A 23 -1.67 -14.00 -6.25
N THR A 24 -0.39 -14.17 -5.98
CA THR A 24 0.10 -15.26 -5.13
C THR A 24 -0.37 -15.06 -3.69
N ARG A 25 -0.29 -16.13 -2.87
CA ARG A 25 -0.60 -16.02 -1.44
C ARG A 25 0.25 -14.95 -0.75
N SER A 26 1.53 -14.85 -1.08
CA SER A 26 2.43 -13.84 -0.49
C SER A 26 2.06 -12.42 -0.91
N GLN A 27 1.68 -12.20 -2.17
CA GLN A 27 1.19 -10.90 -2.63
C GLN A 27 -0.10 -10.50 -1.92
N SER A 28 -1.07 -11.41 -1.79
CA SER A 28 -2.32 -11.15 -1.08
C SER A 28 -2.11 -10.83 0.41
N LEU A 29 -1.19 -11.53 1.07
CA LEU A 29 -0.83 -11.25 2.46
C LEU A 29 -0.16 -9.87 2.58
N CYS A 30 0.78 -9.55 1.69
CA CYS A 30 1.47 -8.27 1.71
C CYS A 30 0.50 -7.08 1.49
N LEU A 31 -0.47 -7.22 0.57
CA LEU A 31 -1.54 -6.23 0.39
C LEU A 31 -2.41 -6.09 1.64
N THR A 32 -2.72 -7.20 2.32
CA THR A 32 -3.50 -7.20 3.56
C THR A 32 -2.76 -6.47 4.68
N GLU A 33 -1.48 -6.74 4.87
CA GLU A 33 -0.64 -6.08 5.87
C GLU A 33 -0.50 -4.58 5.58
N ALA A 34 -0.29 -4.20 4.32
CA ALA A 34 -0.29 -2.79 3.91
C ALA A 34 -1.63 -2.10 4.22
N LEU A 35 -2.76 -2.73 3.93
CA LEU A 35 -4.08 -2.18 4.29
C LEU A 35 -4.22 -1.95 5.80
N VAL A 36 -3.80 -2.91 6.62
CA VAL A 36 -3.83 -2.78 8.08
C VAL A 36 -2.95 -1.62 8.54
N MET A 37 -1.73 -1.50 8.00
CA MET A 37 -0.82 -0.38 8.31
C MET A 37 -1.45 0.97 7.99
N GLY A 38 -1.98 1.16 6.79
CA GLY A 38 -2.60 2.42 6.38
C GLY A 38 -3.85 2.76 7.18
N TYR A 39 -4.69 1.76 7.47
CA TYR A 39 -5.91 1.95 8.24
C TYR A 39 -5.61 2.36 9.68
N GLU A 40 -4.69 1.67 10.37
CA GLU A 40 -4.30 2.02 11.73
C GLU A 40 -3.57 3.37 11.80
N CYS A 41 -2.77 3.71 10.78
CA CYS A 41 -2.16 5.05 10.65
C CYS A 41 -3.24 6.15 10.63
N LEU A 42 -4.24 6.04 9.75
CA LEU A 42 -5.34 7.00 9.65
C LEU A 42 -6.18 7.05 10.93
N LYS A 43 -6.46 5.91 11.55
CA LYS A 43 -7.22 5.81 12.80
C LYS A 43 -6.50 6.46 13.98
N ALA A 44 -5.17 6.48 13.95
CA ALA A 44 -4.34 7.21 14.93
C ALA A 44 -4.27 8.73 14.68
N GLY A 45 -4.95 9.25 13.63
CA GLY A 45 -5.02 10.68 13.33
C GLY A 45 -3.87 11.22 12.49
N HIS A 46 -3.03 10.34 11.93
CA HIS A 46 -1.99 10.71 10.98
C HIS A 46 -2.56 11.20 9.64
N LEU A 47 -1.73 11.89 8.87
CA LEU A 47 -2.13 12.43 7.58
C LEU A 47 -2.34 11.29 6.57
N PRO A 48 -3.33 11.39 5.67
CA PRO A 48 -3.50 10.40 4.60
C PRO A 48 -2.26 10.18 3.73
N LEU A 49 -1.44 11.21 3.55
CA LEU A 49 -0.17 11.09 2.83
C LEU A 49 0.81 10.15 3.55
N GLU A 50 0.93 10.25 4.87
CA GLU A 50 1.82 9.38 5.67
C GLU A 50 1.35 7.93 5.61
N ALA A 51 0.03 7.71 5.69
CA ALA A 51 -0.56 6.38 5.56
C ALA A 51 -0.23 5.77 4.20
N VAL A 52 -0.50 6.48 3.10
CA VAL A 52 -0.21 5.98 1.74
C VAL A 52 1.28 5.75 1.54
N GLU A 53 2.14 6.68 1.96
CA GLU A 53 3.59 6.53 1.81
C GLU A 53 4.09 5.28 2.56
N SER A 54 3.64 5.05 3.80
CA SER A 54 4.02 3.88 4.58
C SER A 54 3.62 2.57 3.90
N MET A 55 2.43 2.53 3.30
CA MET A 55 1.91 1.37 2.58
C MET A 55 2.72 1.08 1.31
N ILE A 56 2.97 2.12 0.50
CA ILE A 56 3.71 1.95 -0.76
C ILE A 56 5.15 1.56 -0.48
N ARG A 57 5.80 2.17 0.50
CA ARG A 57 7.16 1.80 0.92
C ARG A 57 7.23 0.32 1.34
N TYR A 58 6.22 -0.18 2.04
CA TYR A 58 6.14 -1.60 2.41
C TYR A 58 6.05 -2.51 1.17
N LEU A 59 5.18 -2.17 0.21
CA LEU A 59 5.06 -2.94 -1.04
C LEU A 59 6.38 -2.93 -1.84
N GLU A 60 7.02 -1.77 -1.98
CA GLU A 60 8.29 -1.61 -2.70
C GLU A 60 9.42 -2.42 -2.07
N GLN A 61 9.49 -2.46 -0.73
CA GLN A 61 10.52 -3.20 0.00
C GLN A 61 10.29 -4.72 -0.03
N SER A 62 9.04 -5.17 -0.18
CA SER A 62 8.69 -6.59 -0.21
C SER A 62 9.35 -7.35 -1.38
N GLY A 63 9.63 -6.66 -2.49
CA GLY A 63 10.10 -7.28 -3.73
C GLY A 63 9.04 -8.14 -4.45
N LEU A 64 7.80 -8.16 -3.98
CA LEU A 64 6.72 -8.99 -4.53
C LEU A 64 5.94 -8.33 -5.68
N PHE A 65 6.13 -7.02 -5.87
CA PHE A 65 5.43 -6.21 -6.85
C PHE A 65 6.42 -5.55 -7.79
N ASN A 66 5.96 -5.18 -8.99
CA ASN A 66 6.77 -4.43 -9.95
C ASN A 66 6.90 -2.96 -9.51
N ALA A 67 7.62 -2.76 -8.40
CA ALA A 67 7.92 -1.49 -7.77
C ALA A 67 9.12 -1.66 -6.82
N GLY A 68 9.92 -0.61 -6.67
CA GLY A 68 11.09 -0.60 -5.79
C GLY A 68 12.01 -1.80 -5.99
N ARG A 69 12.18 -2.62 -4.94
CA ARG A 69 13.06 -3.79 -4.96
C ARG A 69 12.62 -4.87 -5.96
N GLY A 70 11.32 -4.95 -6.25
CA GLY A 70 10.73 -5.94 -7.16
C GLY A 70 10.57 -5.45 -8.59
N SER A 71 11.04 -4.24 -8.91
CA SER A 71 10.93 -3.67 -10.25
C SER A 71 11.54 -4.59 -11.32
N LEU A 72 10.84 -4.72 -12.43
CA LEU A 72 11.34 -5.43 -13.60
C LEU A 72 12.44 -4.61 -14.28
N PRO A 73 13.52 -5.25 -14.75
CA PRO A 73 14.53 -4.56 -15.53
C PRO A 73 13.96 -3.97 -16.81
N GLN A 74 14.46 -2.79 -17.19
CA GLN A 74 14.22 -2.21 -18.50
C GLN A 74 15.09 -2.90 -19.56
N LEU A 75 14.98 -2.47 -20.82
CA LEU A 75 15.74 -3.04 -21.94
C LEU A 75 17.27 -2.92 -21.77
N ASP A 76 17.73 -1.95 -20.98
CA ASP A 76 19.13 -1.75 -20.60
C ASP A 76 19.58 -2.65 -19.43
N GLY A 77 18.68 -3.49 -18.90
CA GLY A 77 18.92 -4.37 -17.76
C GLY A 77 18.86 -3.67 -16.41
N ILE A 78 18.53 -2.37 -16.35
CA ILE A 78 18.48 -1.59 -15.12
C ILE A 78 17.07 -1.66 -14.51
N GLN A 79 17.01 -1.91 -13.20
CA GLN A 79 15.79 -1.76 -12.41
C GLN A 79 15.65 -0.29 -11.98
N ARG A 80 14.59 0.37 -12.43
CA ARG A 80 14.20 1.72 -12.01
C ARG A 80 12.72 1.95 -12.29
#